data_AF-A0A813C9V8-F1
#
_entry.id   AF-A0A813C9V8-F1
#
_cell.length_a   1.000
_cell.length_b   1.000
_cell.length_c   1.000
_cell.angle_alpha   90.00
_cell.angle_beta   90.00
_cell.angle_gamma   90.00
#
_symmetry.space_group_name_H-M   'P 1'
#
loop_
_entity.id
_entity.type
_entity.pdbx_description
1 polymer ?
#
loop_
_entity_poly.entity_id
_entity_poly.type
_entity_poly.pdbx_seq_one_letter_code
_entity_poly.pdbx_strand_id
1 'polypeptide(L)'
;MPKRFQRSQSADASGVRVFTEVAQEGEECEDVLTQTALDEIRQLKNPPLAVRRTLEVMHIVLNAQRHSKGLPVQGIKWESVLRTLAADDLAEQLETYDINQLRRFPHLARDLHDFYFEEGLCYNRHKSRCSRKMQTSKSSFLRRAVTSEELKLSPGRVRYASRAAATLFAWAAKAVIEALLPPTPPMPPTPEPVLEDEVEVLPELLLPGEAESPVQTLTAGVWATCAQGHGLCVGISGTPVCA
;
A
#
# COMPACT_ATOMS: atom_id res chain seq x y z
N MET A 1 32.86 37.78 -3.40
CA MET A 1 32.76 37.12 -2.08
C MET A 1 31.57 36.17 -2.09
N PRO A 2 31.73 34.87 -2.43
CA PRO A 2 30.61 33.93 -2.41
C PRO A 2 30.38 33.44 -0.98
N LYS A 3 29.16 33.63 -0.45
CA LYS A 3 28.72 33.12 0.84
C LYS A 3 28.48 31.61 0.72
N ARG A 4 29.30 30.83 1.42
CA ARG A 4 29.19 29.38 1.56
C ARG A 4 28.00 29.08 2.48
N PHE A 5 26.89 28.63 1.92
CA PHE A 5 25.74 28.16 2.70
C PHE A 5 26.05 26.74 3.21
N GLN A 6 26.27 26.61 4.51
CA GLN A 6 26.30 25.31 5.17
C GLN A 6 24.86 24.88 5.43
N ARG A 7 24.40 23.86 4.70
CA ARG A 7 23.11 23.19 4.95
C ARG A 7 23.37 22.05 5.94
N SER A 8 23.02 22.27 7.20
CA SER A 8 22.96 21.22 8.21
C SER A 8 21.86 20.23 7.83
N GLN A 9 22.22 18.97 7.57
CA GLN A 9 21.26 17.87 7.42
C GLN A 9 21.21 17.15 8.77
N SER A 10 20.12 17.33 9.54
CA SER A 10 19.80 16.41 10.63
C SER A 10 19.04 15.23 10.05
N ALA A 11 19.61 14.04 10.21
CA ALA A 11 19.01 12.79 9.78
C ALA A 11 18.05 12.28 10.87
N ASP A 12 16.95 12.98 11.09
CA ASP A 12 15.81 12.38 11.80
C ASP A 12 14.96 11.66 10.76
N ALA A 13 15.07 10.33 10.76
CA ALA A 13 14.30 9.45 9.90
C ALA A 13 12.84 9.44 10.34
N SER A 14 12.11 10.51 10.02
CA SER A 14 10.65 10.55 10.12
C SER A 14 10.07 9.62 9.05
N GLY A 15 9.69 8.42 9.47
CA GLY A 15 8.99 7.45 8.63
C GLY A 15 7.48 7.65 8.75
N VAL A 16 6.79 7.88 7.64
CA VAL A 16 5.33 8.05 7.60
C VAL A 16 4.64 6.70 7.82
N ARG A 17 4.06 6.51 9.01
CA ARG A 17 3.29 5.32 9.33
C ARG A 17 1.86 5.50 8.82
N VAL A 18 1.53 4.84 7.72
CA VAL A 18 0.17 4.85 7.17
C VAL A 18 -0.68 3.88 8.02
N PHE A 19 -1.29 4.41 9.08
CA PHE A 19 -2.34 3.83 9.94
C PHE A 19 -2.62 2.32 9.78
N THR A 20 -2.12 1.54 10.75
CA THR A 20 -2.36 0.11 10.88
C THR A 20 -3.59 -0.16 11.76
N GLU A 21 -4.58 -0.86 11.19
CA GLU A 21 -5.59 -1.59 11.95
C GLU A 21 -5.15 -3.07 12.01
N VAL A 22 -5.27 -3.65 13.21
CA VAL A 22 -4.65 -4.91 13.64
C VAL A 22 -5.04 -6.08 12.73
N ALA A 23 -4.14 -6.51 11.85
CA ALA A 23 -4.30 -7.71 11.04
C ALA A 23 -3.30 -8.79 11.46
N GLN A 24 -3.84 -9.99 11.56
CA GLN A 24 -3.33 -11.19 12.21
C GLN A 24 -2.16 -11.83 11.44
N GLU A 25 -1.05 -12.03 12.16
CA GLU A 25 0.14 -12.86 11.90
C GLU A 25 0.31 -13.49 10.51
N GLY A 26 1.06 -12.78 9.68
CA GLY A 26 1.60 -13.29 8.43
C GLY A 26 2.56 -12.30 7.80
N GLU A 27 3.58 -11.85 8.56
CA GLU A 27 4.73 -11.01 8.19
C GLU A 27 4.60 -10.25 6.85
N GLU A 28 3.54 -9.46 6.71
CA GLU A 28 3.45 -8.48 5.64
C GLU A 28 4.32 -7.32 6.11
N CYS A 29 5.54 -7.24 5.57
CA CYS A 29 6.40 -6.06 5.72
C CYS A 29 5.54 -4.83 5.43
N GLU A 30 5.17 -4.14 6.50
CA GLU A 30 4.44 -2.88 6.48
C GLU A 30 5.38 -1.88 5.79
N ASP A 31 5.23 -1.73 4.48
CA ASP A 31 6.11 -0.89 3.68
C ASP A 31 5.78 0.57 4.02
N VAL A 32 6.34 1.08 5.11
CA VAL A 32 6.27 2.48 5.57
C VAL A 32 6.80 3.39 4.46
N LEU A 33 6.04 4.43 4.12
CA LEU A 33 6.47 5.39 3.11
C LEU A 33 7.58 6.28 3.67
N THR A 34 8.82 5.89 3.45
CA THR A 34 9.99 6.66 3.91
C THR A 34 10.33 7.78 2.93
N GLN A 35 10.96 8.86 3.42
CA GLN A 35 11.49 9.92 2.56
C GLN A 35 12.44 9.36 1.49
N THR A 36 13.26 8.37 1.86
CA THR A 36 14.15 7.67 0.92
C THR A 36 13.39 7.03 -0.23
N ALA A 37 12.25 6.38 0.04
CA ALA A 37 11.41 5.78 -0.99
C ALA A 37 10.82 6.83 -1.96
N LEU A 38 10.47 8.02 -1.46
CA LEU A 38 10.06 9.14 -2.31
C LEU A 38 11.21 9.64 -3.19
N ASP A 39 12.42 9.72 -2.64
CA ASP A 39 13.62 10.14 -3.38
C ASP A 39 14.00 9.14 -4.47
N GLU A 40 13.83 7.83 -4.26
CA GLU A 40 13.99 6.81 -5.29
C GLU A 40 13.05 7.06 -6.48
N ILE A 41 11.78 7.37 -6.20
CA ILE A 41 10.78 7.66 -7.25
C ILE A 41 11.15 8.94 -8.01
N ARG A 42 11.61 9.99 -7.31
CA ARG A 42 12.06 11.27 -7.91
C ARG A 42 13.23 11.10 -8.86
N GLN A 43 14.09 10.10 -8.64
CA GLN A 43 15.26 9.84 -9.47
C GLN A 43 14.93 9.10 -10.79
N LEU A 44 13.70 8.60 -10.96
CA LEU A 44 13.27 7.91 -12.17
C LEU A 44 13.13 8.89 -13.34
N LYS A 45 14.07 8.85 -14.29
CA LYS A 45 14.01 9.67 -15.53
C LYS A 45 12.84 9.27 -16.43
N ASN A 46 12.58 7.96 -16.53
CA ASN A 46 11.55 7.38 -17.38
C ASN A 46 10.72 6.37 -16.57
N PRO A 47 9.82 6.83 -15.68
CA PRO A 47 9.08 5.92 -14.82
C PRO A 47 8.19 4.99 -15.66
N PRO A 48 8.09 3.68 -15.31
CA PRO A 48 7.18 2.75 -15.94
C PRO A 48 5.72 3.25 -15.92
N LEU A 49 4.90 2.81 -16.87
CA LEU A 49 3.52 3.29 -16.99
C LEU A 49 2.69 3.08 -15.71
N ALA A 50 2.85 1.94 -15.05
CA ALA A 50 2.19 1.66 -13.77
C ALA A 50 2.55 2.70 -12.69
N VAL A 51 3.84 3.03 -12.57
CA VAL A 51 4.32 4.05 -11.63
C VAL A 51 3.77 5.44 -11.99
N ARG A 52 3.76 5.81 -13.27
CA ARG A 52 3.17 7.08 -13.72
C ARG A 52 1.71 7.20 -13.34
N ARG A 53 0.93 6.16 -13.60
CA ARG A 53 -0.51 6.11 -13.25
C ARG A 53 -0.72 6.19 -11.75
N THR A 54 0.07 5.48 -10.94
CA THR A 54 0.00 5.62 -9.48
C THR A 54 0.23 7.06 -9.02
N LEU A 55 1.23 7.74 -9.61
CA LEU A 55 1.55 9.12 -9.27
C LEU A 55 0.48 10.12 -9.73
N GLU A 56 -0.17 9.86 -10.86
CA GLU A 56 -1.35 10.61 -11.28
C GLU A 56 -2.49 10.49 -10.25
N VAL A 57 -2.81 9.28 -9.80
CA VAL A 57 -3.85 9.06 -8.77
C VAL A 57 -3.51 9.81 -7.50
N MET A 58 -2.27 9.67 -7.00
CA MET A 58 -1.81 10.39 -5.82
C MET A 58 -2.00 11.90 -5.98
N HIS A 59 -1.62 12.46 -7.13
CA HIS A 59 -1.83 13.88 -7.43
C HIS A 59 -3.31 14.27 -7.38
N ILE A 60 -4.21 13.47 -7.98
CA ILE A 60 -5.66 13.73 -7.97
C ILE A 60 -6.20 13.72 -6.54
N VAL A 61 -5.85 12.70 -5.76
CA VAL A 61 -6.32 12.53 -4.38
C VAL A 61 -5.88 13.71 -3.51
N LEU A 62 -4.60 14.09 -3.56
CA LEU A 62 -4.07 15.25 -2.85
C LEU A 62 -4.69 16.58 -3.31
N ASN A 63 -5.13 16.67 -4.56
CA ASN A 63 -5.71 17.88 -5.15
C ASN A 63 -7.21 17.73 -5.46
N ALA A 64 -7.95 16.93 -4.69
CA ALA A 64 -9.34 16.56 -4.99
C ALA A 64 -10.25 17.77 -5.28
N GLN A 65 -10.06 18.87 -4.53
CA GLN A 65 -10.80 20.12 -4.73
C GLN A 65 -10.66 20.70 -6.15
N ARG A 66 -9.47 20.61 -6.75
CA ARG A 66 -9.19 21.07 -8.12
C ARG A 66 -9.89 20.21 -9.17
N HIS A 67 -10.24 18.97 -8.80
CA HIS A 67 -10.93 17.99 -9.63
C HIS A 67 -12.40 17.79 -9.21
N SER A 68 -13.00 18.79 -8.58
CA SER A 68 -14.41 18.77 -8.15
C SER A 68 -15.42 18.49 -9.27
N LYS A 69 -15.05 18.73 -10.55
CA LYS A 69 -15.90 18.44 -11.73
C LYS A 69 -15.70 17.02 -12.30
N GLY A 70 -14.88 16.19 -11.66
CA GLY A 70 -14.50 14.86 -12.16
C GLY A 70 -13.10 14.82 -12.77
N LEU A 71 -12.76 13.69 -13.38
CA LEU A 71 -11.45 13.48 -14.01
C LEU A 71 -11.28 14.34 -15.27
N PRO A 72 -10.08 14.92 -15.49
CA PRO A 72 -9.82 15.68 -16.71
C PRO A 72 -9.82 14.77 -17.93
N VAL A 73 -10.61 15.10 -18.95
CA VAL A 73 -10.73 14.33 -20.22
C VAL A 73 -9.38 14.17 -20.93
N GLN A 74 -8.52 15.20 -20.85
CA GLN A 74 -7.18 15.18 -21.45
C GLN A 74 -6.14 14.44 -20.60
N GLY A 75 -6.55 13.91 -19.44
CA GLY A 75 -5.64 13.40 -18.42
C GLY A 75 -4.92 14.52 -17.68
N ILE A 76 -4.00 14.13 -16.81
CA ILE A 76 -3.21 15.06 -16.01
C ILE A 76 -1.90 15.34 -16.72
N LYS A 77 -1.57 16.63 -16.82
CA LYS A 77 -0.25 17.07 -17.30
C LYS A 77 0.83 16.53 -16.39
N TRP A 78 1.78 15.81 -16.95
CA TRP A 78 2.86 15.17 -16.19
C TRP A 78 3.68 16.17 -15.36
N GLU A 79 3.82 17.41 -15.84
CA GLU A 79 4.50 18.49 -15.13
C GLU A 79 3.80 18.88 -13.82
N SER A 80 2.47 18.70 -13.73
CA SER A 80 1.74 18.90 -12.47
C SER A 80 2.05 17.81 -11.45
N VAL A 81 2.14 16.55 -11.91
CA VAL A 81 2.54 15.42 -11.08
C VAL A 81 3.96 15.59 -10.56
N LEU A 82 4.89 15.99 -11.43
CA LEU A 82 6.28 16.26 -11.06
C LEU A 82 6.41 17.41 -10.06
N ARG A 83 5.60 18.47 -10.19
CA ARG A 83 5.58 19.57 -9.22
C ARG A 83 5.09 19.13 -7.84
N THR A 84 4.07 18.27 -7.79
CA THR A 84 3.64 17.66 -6.52
C THR A 84 4.71 16.75 -5.93
N LEU A 85 5.38 15.95 -6.77
CA LEU A 85 6.49 15.10 -6.32
C LEU A 85 7.68 15.89 -5.78
N ALA A 86 7.98 17.04 -6.37
CA ALA A 86 9.06 17.91 -5.97
C ALA A 86 8.75 18.79 -4.75
N ALA A 87 7.53 18.73 -4.21
CA ALA A 87 7.17 19.46 -3.01
C ALA A 87 7.93 18.90 -1.79
N ASP A 88 8.53 19.80 -1.00
CA ASP A 88 9.32 19.44 0.19
C ASP A 88 8.45 18.83 1.30
N ASP A 89 7.17 19.22 1.35
CA ASP A 89 6.17 18.82 2.33
C ASP A 89 5.31 17.62 1.89
N LEU A 90 5.65 16.96 0.78
CA LEU A 90 4.85 15.85 0.24
C LEU A 90 4.62 14.72 1.27
N ALA A 91 5.65 14.35 2.03
CA ALA A 91 5.54 13.27 3.01
C ALA A 91 4.55 13.64 4.12
N GLU A 92 4.64 14.87 4.64
CA GLU A 92 3.71 15.41 5.64
C GLU A 92 2.29 15.52 5.08
N GLN A 93 2.13 15.92 3.82
CA GLN A 93 0.83 15.97 3.15
C GLN A 93 0.17 14.58 3.01
N LEU A 94 0.96 13.54 2.73
CA LEU A 94 0.45 12.16 2.62
C LEU A 94 0.05 11.60 4.00
N GLU A 95 0.80 11.95 5.04
CA GLU A 95 0.54 11.54 6.43
C GLU A 95 -0.69 12.23 7.02
N THR A 96 -0.80 13.54 6.81
CA THR A 96 -1.87 14.39 7.37
C THR A 96 -3.08 14.51 6.45
N TYR A 97 -3.14 13.69 5.39
CA TYR A 97 -4.20 13.76 4.40
C TYR A 97 -5.58 13.51 5.03
N ASP A 98 -6.44 14.52 4.96
CA ASP A 98 -7.81 14.41 5.43
C ASP A 98 -8.70 13.76 4.36
N ILE A 99 -9.12 12.52 4.63
CA ILE A 99 -10.04 11.74 3.79
C ILE A 99 -11.35 12.48 3.47
N ASN A 100 -11.79 13.40 4.33
CA ASN A 100 -13.00 14.18 4.11
C ASN A 100 -12.88 15.12 2.90
N GLN A 101 -11.66 15.48 2.48
CA GLN A 101 -11.45 16.24 1.26
C GLN A 101 -11.93 15.47 0.02
N LEU A 102 -11.67 14.16 -0.05
CA LEU A 102 -12.12 13.31 -1.15
C LEU A 102 -13.61 12.98 -1.01
N ARG A 103 -14.11 12.74 0.21
CA ARG A 103 -15.54 12.46 0.46
C ARG A 103 -16.50 13.58 0.02
N ARG A 104 -16.03 14.83 -0.04
CA ARG A 104 -16.80 15.95 -0.60
C ARG A 104 -17.11 15.79 -2.08
N PHE A 105 -16.40 14.92 -2.80
CA PHE A 105 -16.53 14.68 -4.24
C PHE A 105 -16.68 13.17 -4.53
N PRO A 106 -17.82 12.55 -4.14
CA PRO A 106 -18.00 11.10 -4.25
C PRO A 106 -17.97 10.58 -5.69
N HIS A 107 -18.37 11.39 -6.67
CA HIS A 107 -18.24 11.04 -8.10
C HIS A 107 -16.77 10.92 -8.53
N LEU A 108 -15.89 11.79 -8.03
CA LEU A 108 -14.45 11.71 -8.32
C LEU A 108 -13.84 10.43 -7.74
N ALA A 109 -14.24 10.05 -6.52
CA ALA A 109 -13.78 8.80 -5.92
C ALA A 109 -14.23 7.57 -6.72
N ARG A 110 -15.46 7.58 -7.25
CA ARG A 110 -15.97 6.51 -8.14
C ARG A 110 -15.19 6.47 -9.45
N ASP A 111 -15.02 7.62 -10.10
CA ASP A 111 -14.24 7.71 -11.33
C ASP A 111 -12.81 7.20 -11.10
N LEU A 112 -12.14 7.61 -10.02
CA LEU A 112 -10.81 7.11 -9.67
C LEU A 112 -10.79 5.59 -9.54
N HIS A 113 -11.75 5.02 -8.80
CA HIS A 113 -11.89 3.57 -8.64
C HIS A 113 -12.03 2.88 -10.00
N ASP A 114 -12.97 3.32 -10.84
CA ASP A 114 -13.35 2.63 -12.07
C ASP A 114 -12.28 2.77 -13.18
N PHE A 115 -11.58 3.92 -13.24
CA PHE A 115 -10.57 4.18 -14.25
C PHE A 115 -9.17 3.67 -13.90
N TYR A 116 -8.80 3.68 -12.62
CA TYR A 116 -7.42 3.38 -12.21
C TYR A 116 -7.25 2.05 -11.49
N PHE A 117 -8.27 1.49 -10.84
CA PHE A 117 -8.10 0.28 -10.03
C PHE A 117 -8.80 -0.92 -10.68
N GLU A 118 -8.19 -2.10 -10.57
CA GLU A 118 -8.84 -3.33 -11.02
C GLU A 118 -10.06 -3.66 -10.13
N GLU A 119 -11.19 -4.01 -10.77
CA GLU A 119 -12.41 -4.53 -10.12
C GLU A 119 -12.08 -5.86 -9.42
N GLY A 120 -11.53 -5.79 -8.22
CA GLY A 120 -11.00 -6.96 -7.51
C GLY A 120 -10.05 -6.60 -6.36
N LEU A 121 -9.73 -5.32 -6.20
CA LEU A 121 -8.94 -4.82 -5.07
C LEU A 121 -9.75 -4.54 -3.81
N CYS A 122 -11.06 -4.85 -3.80
CA CYS A 122 -11.77 -4.96 -2.55
C CYS A 122 -11.11 -6.07 -1.71
N TYR A 123 -10.42 -5.67 -0.64
CA TYR A 123 -9.59 -6.48 0.26
C TYR A 123 -10.32 -7.60 1.00
N ASN A 124 -11.55 -7.95 0.59
CA ASN A 124 -12.24 -9.12 1.07
C ASN A 124 -11.70 -10.36 0.36
N ARG A 125 -10.70 -10.97 1.00
CA ARG A 125 -10.23 -12.34 0.80
C ARG A 125 -11.30 -13.40 1.11
N HIS A 126 -12.58 -13.09 0.95
CA HIS A 126 -13.63 -14.09 0.85
C HIS A 126 -13.67 -14.54 -0.59
N LYS A 127 -13.14 -15.75 -0.83
CA LYS A 127 -13.31 -16.55 -2.04
C LYS A 127 -14.81 -16.87 -2.26
N SER A 128 -15.63 -15.86 -2.48
CA SER A 128 -16.98 -16.05 -2.98
C SER A 128 -16.84 -16.38 -4.46
N ARG A 129 -16.89 -17.68 -4.74
CA ARG A 129 -17.10 -18.23 -6.07
C ARG A 129 -18.40 -17.69 -6.67
N CYS A 130 -18.43 -16.43 -7.09
CA CYS A 130 -19.50 -15.92 -7.94
C CYS A 130 -19.11 -16.10 -9.39
N SER A 131 -19.43 -17.30 -9.87
CA SER A 131 -19.94 -17.61 -11.21
C SER A 131 -19.77 -16.51 -12.26
N ARG A 132 -18.65 -16.58 -12.99
CA ARG A 132 -18.57 -16.10 -14.37
C ARG A 132 -19.60 -16.89 -15.20
N LYS A 133 -20.75 -16.28 -15.47
CA LYS A 133 -21.63 -16.71 -16.56
C LYS A 133 -21.85 -15.53 -17.51
N MET A 134 -21.58 -15.82 -18.78
CA MET A 134 -21.98 -15.10 -20.00
C MET A 134 -21.13 -13.89 -20.44
N GLN A 135 -19.95 -14.19 -21.00
CA GLN A 135 -19.46 -13.43 -22.14
C GLN A 135 -19.93 -14.12 -23.42
N THR A 136 -20.81 -13.46 -24.16
CA THR A 136 -21.05 -13.81 -25.56
C THR A 136 -20.42 -12.78 -26.47
N SER A 137 -19.68 -13.33 -27.44
CA SER A 137 -19.56 -12.83 -28.81
C SER A 137 -18.74 -11.57 -29.07
N LYS A 138 -17.49 -11.85 -29.47
CA LYS A 138 -16.95 -11.58 -30.82
C LYS A 138 -17.13 -10.16 -31.37
N SER A 139 -16.07 -9.36 -31.26
CA SER A 139 -15.67 -8.44 -32.34
C SER A 139 -14.19 -8.09 -32.21
N SER A 140 -13.38 -8.83 -32.95
CA SER A 140 -11.97 -8.55 -33.20
C SER A 140 -11.84 -7.78 -34.51
N PHE A 141 -11.48 -6.50 -34.52
CA PHE A 141 -10.84 -5.85 -35.68
C PHE A 141 -10.01 -4.61 -35.26
N LEU A 142 -8.72 -4.86 -35.01
CA LEU A 142 -7.56 -4.06 -35.44
C LEU A 142 -7.61 -2.53 -35.30
N ARG A 143 -7.60 -2.03 -34.08
CA ARG A 143 -6.63 -0.99 -33.66
C ARG A 143 -6.04 -1.43 -32.35
N ARG A 144 -4.72 -1.37 -32.19
CA ARG A 144 -4.04 -1.52 -30.90
C ARG A 144 -4.35 -0.29 -30.03
N ALA A 145 -5.63 -0.05 -29.77
CA ALA A 145 -6.05 0.68 -28.61
C ALA A 145 -5.51 -0.16 -27.46
N VAL A 146 -4.52 0.36 -26.73
CA VAL A 146 -4.18 -0.16 -25.42
C VAL A 146 -5.51 -0.22 -24.69
N THR A 147 -6.04 -1.43 -24.55
CA THR A 147 -7.38 -1.63 -24.03
C THR A 147 -7.38 -1.03 -22.63
N SER A 148 -8.42 -0.25 -22.28
CA SER A 148 -8.49 0.44 -20.99
C SER A 148 -8.22 -0.48 -19.79
N GLU A 149 -8.49 -1.77 -19.95
CA GLU A 149 -8.16 -2.87 -19.03
C GLU A 149 -6.66 -3.05 -18.75
N GLU A 150 -5.78 -2.84 -19.75
CA GLU A 150 -4.32 -2.95 -19.58
C GLU A 150 -3.75 -1.74 -18.81
N LEU A 151 -4.53 -0.66 -18.67
CA LEU A 151 -4.15 0.56 -17.95
C LEU A 151 -4.56 0.54 -16.48
N LYS A 152 -5.43 -0.39 -16.07
CA LYS A 152 -5.81 -0.54 -14.67
C LYS A 152 -4.63 -1.00 -13.82
N LEU A 153 -4.50 -0.40 -12.66
CA LEU A 153 -3.43 -0.66 -11.71
C LEU A 153 -3.81 -1.87 -10.85
N SER A 154 -2.86 -2.80 -10.74
CA SER A 154 -2.91 -3.88 -9.77
C SER A 154 -1.70 -3.80 -8.82
N PRO A 155 -1.86 -4.19 -7.55
CA PRO A 155 -0.76 -4.16 -6.58
C PRO A 155 0.46 -4.93 -7.08
N GLY A 156 0.25 -6.09 -7.70
CA GLY A 156 1.33 -6.92 -8.24
C GLY A 156 2.09 -6.22 -9.37
N ARG A 157 1.39 -5.54 -10.29
CA ARG A 157 2.03 -4.80 -11.40
C ARG A 157 2.81 -3.60 -10.90
N VAL A 158 2.25 -2.85 -9.94
CA VAL A 158 2.94 -1.69 -9.37
C VAL A 158 4.17 -2.15 -8.57
N ARG A 159 4.04 -3.18 -7.73
CA ARG A 159 5.14 -3.73 -6.94
C ARG A 159 6.28 -4.28 -7.79
N TYR A 160 5.95 -4.95 -8.90
CA TYR A 160 6.96 -5.42 -9.85
C TYR A 160 7.71 -4.26 -10.52
N ALA A 161 7.02 -3.15 -10.79
CA ALA A 161 7.61 -1.96 -11.40
C ALA A 161 8.44 -1.12 -10.43
N SER A 162 7.98 -0.93 -9.19
CA SER A 162 8.67 -0.21 -8.13
C SER A 162 8.03 -0.50 -6.77
N ARG A 163 8.83 -0.93 -5.79
CA ARG A 163 8.37 -1.18 -4.42
C ARG A 163 7.90 0.11 -3.74
N ALA A 164 8.65 1.20 -3.86
CA ALA A 164 8.25 2.51 -3.34
C ALA A 164 6.91 2.99 -3.91
N ALA A 165 6.69 2.80 -5.22
CA ALA A 165 5.41 3.14 -5.85
C ALA A 165 4.26 2.23 -5.37
N ALA A 166 4.54 1.00 -4.95
CA ALA A 166 3.51 0.10 -4.42
C ALA A 166 2.94 0.62 -3.09
N THR A 167 3.77 1.23 -2.24
CA THR A 167 3.32 1.89 -1.01
C THR A 167 2.39 3.06 -1.33
N LEU A 168 2.78 3.95 -2.27
CA LEU A 168 1.92 5.06 -2.71
C LEU A 168 0.60 4.56 -3.30
N PHE A 169 0.65 3.47 -4.06
CA PHE A 169 -0.53 2.83 -4.60
C PHE A 169 -1.45 2.30 -3.51
N ALA A 170 -0.91 1.60 -2.50
CA ALA A 170 -1.69 1.10 -1.37
C ALA A 170 -2.35 2.25 -0.59
N TRP A 171 -1.60 3.31 -0.31
CA TRP A 171 -2.13 4.54 0.31
C TRP A 171 -3.27 5.15 -0.51
N ALA A 172 -3.07 5.33 -1.82
CA ALA A 172 -4.08 5.94 -2.69
C ALA A 172 -5.33 5.06 -2.83
N ALA A 173 -5.16 3.74 -2.95
CA ALA A 173 -6.26 2.78 -3.01
C ALA A 173 -7.09 2.82 -1.73
N LYS A 174 -6.42 2.82 -0.56
CA LYS A 174 -7.07 2.95 0.76
C LYS A 174 -7.87 4.25 0.85
N ALA A 175 -7.28 5.39 0.49
CA ALA A 175 -7.98 6.67 0.50
C ALA A 175 -9.21 6.68 -0.43
N VAL A 176 -9.11 6.12 -1.65
CA VAL A 176 -10.25 6.05 -2.56
C VAL A 176 -11.35 5.15 -1.99
N ILE A 177 -11.01 3.98 -1.46
CA ILE A 177 -11.97 3.02 -0.90
C ILE A 177 -12.65 3.59 0.34
N GLU A 178 -11.90 4.18 1.27
CA GLU A 178 -12.47 4.82 2.47
C GLU A 178 -13.36 6.03 2.17
N ALA A 179 -13.09 6.74 1.07
CA ALA A 179 -13.92 7.84 0.61
C ALA A 179 -15.25 7.36 -0.02
N LEU A 180 -15.27 6.14 -0.58
CA LEU A 180 -16.47 5.50 -1.13
C LEU A 180 -17.34 4.86 -0.06
N LEU A 181 -16.76 4.45 1.07
CA LEU A 181 -17.52 3.94 2.21
C LEU A 181 -18.38 5.05 2.83
N PRO A 182 -19.61 4.72 3.26
CA PRO A 182 -20.42 5.67 4.02
C PRO A 182 -19.66 6.08 5.29
N PRO A 183 -19.78 7.34 5.75
CA PRO A 183 -19.13 7.76 6.98
C PRO A 183 -19.62 6.87 8.11
N THR A 184 -18.69 6.16 8.76
CA THR A 184 -19.00 5.37 9.95
C THR A 184 -19.64 6.35 10.94
N PRO A 185 -20.89 6.11 11.38
CA PRO A 185 -21.48 6.97 12.39
C PRO A 185 -20.52 7.02 13.59
N PRO A 186 -20.40 8.17 14.28
CA PRO A 186 -19.60 8.22 15.49
C PRO A 186 -20.12 7.11 16.40
N MET A 187 -19.27 6.11 16.66
CA MET A 187 -19.65 5.04 17.56
C MET A 187 -20.05 5.73 18.86
N PRO A 188 -21.22 5.42 19.44
CA PRO A 188 -21.55 5.94 20.77
C PRO A 188 -20.35 5.64 21.66
N PRO A 189 -19.96 6.57 22.55
CA PRO A 189 -18.79 6.37 23.41
C PRO A 189 -18.92 4.98 24.00
N THR A 190 -18.01 4.08 23.62
CA THR A 190 -17.96 2.74 24.20
C THR A 190 -18.00 2.99 25.69
N PRO A 191 -19.04 2.52 26.42
CA PRO A 191 -19.15 2.82 27.83
C PRO A 191 -17.79 2.45 28.40
N GLU A 192 -17.08 3.45 28.93
CA GLU A 192 -15.78 3.22 29.56
C GLU A 192 -16.01 2.01 30.46
N PRO A 193 -15.20 0.94 30.32
CA PRO A 193 -15.36 -0.21 31.18
C PRO A 193 -15.35 0.37 32.58
N VAL A 194 -16.50 0.34 33.24
CA VAL A 194 -16.62 0.75 34.62
C VAL A 194 -15.63 -0.16 35.29
N LEU A 195 -14.51 0.41 35.72
CA LEU A 195 -13.56 -0.25 36.58
C LEU A 195 -14.38 -0.54 37.82
N GLU A 196 -14.99 -1.71 37.87
CA GLU A 196 -15.57 -2.24 39.08
C GLU A 196 -14.40 -2.29 40.06
N ASP A 197 -14.50 -1.40 41.04
CA ASP A 197 -13.58 -1.22 42.15
C ASP A 197 -13.11 -2.57 42.72
N GLU A 198 -11.80 -2.62 42.97
CA GLU A 198 -11.13 -3.38 44.02
C GLU A 198 -11.74 -4.75 44.41
N VAL A 199 -11.26 -5.81 43.75
CA VAL A 199 -11.08 -7.06 44.49
C VAL A 199 -9.76 -6.94 45.26
N GLU A 200 -9.91 -6.60 46.54
CA GLU A 200 -8.93 -6.60 47.63
C GLU A 200 -7.91 -7.74 47.49
N VAL A 201 -6.66 -7.40 47.19
CA VAL A 201 -5.53 -8.34 47.10
C VAL A 201 -5.14 -8.80 48.50
N LEU A 202 -5.37 -10.08 48.79
CA LEU A 202 -4.87 -10.78 49.96
C LEU A 202 -3.33 -10.92 49.85
N PRO A 203 -2.54 -10.58 50.88
CA PRO A 203 -1.08 -10.61 50.81
C PRO A 203 -0.55 -12.05 51.02
N GLU A 204 -0.28 -12.77 49.92
CA GLU A 204 0.38 -14.08 49.99
C GLU A 204 1.91 -13.94 49.85
N LEU A 205 2.54 -13.87 51.03
CA LEU A 205 3.85 -14.36 51.44
C LEU A 205 4.95 -14.58 50.39
N LEU A 206 6.03 -13.83 50.61
CA LEU A 206 7.42 -14.12 50.26
C LEU A 206 7.78 -15.61 50.34
N LEU A 207 8.22 -16.18 49.21
CA LEU A 207 9.14 -17.32 49.17
C LEU A 207 10.36 -16.95 48.30
N PRO A 208 11.59 -17.05 48.84
CA PRO A 208 12.81 -17.06 48.04
C PRO A 208 13.11 -18.50 47.60
N GLY A 209 13.35 -18.74 46.31
CA GLY A 209 13.65 -20.07 45.82
C GLY A 209 14.06 -20.11 44.35
N GLU A 210 15.36 -19.95 44.14
CA GLU A 210 16.23 -20.59 43.14
C GLU A 210 15.57 -21.40 41.99
N ALA A 211 15.95 -21.08 40.75
CA ALA A 211 16.78 -21.95 39.90
C ALA A 211 16.80 -21.43 38.46
N GLU A 212 18.00 -21.11 37.98
CA GLU A 212 18.28 -20.87 36.56
C GLU A 212 17.91 -22.12 35.75
N SER A 213 16.99 -21.96 34.80
CA SER A 213 16.67 -22.98 33.80
C SER A 213 17.34 -22.61 32.48
N PRO A 214 18.08 -23.52 31.83
CA PRO A 214 18.71 -23.26 30.54
C PRO A 214 17.64 -23.11 29.45
N VAL A 215 17.70 -21.98 28.75
CA VAL A 215 16.93 -21.66 27.55
C VAL A 215 17.17 -22.77 26.51
N GLN A 216 16.21 -23.69 26.37
CA GLN A 216 16.19 -24.63 25.25
C GLN A 216 15.65 -23.88 24.03
N THR A 217 16.57 -23.45 23.17
CA THR A 217 16.27 -22.97 21.82
C THR A 217 15.67 -24.12 21.01
N LEU A 218 14.33 -24.18 20.95
CA LEU A 218 13.61 -25.09 20.07
C LEU A 218 13.68 -24.58 18.63
N THR A 219 14.65 -25.10 17.88
CA THR A 219 14.70 -24.95 16.42
C THR A 219 13.59 -25.82 15.82
N ALA A 220 12.42 -25.24 15.57
CA ALA A 220 11.36 -25.90 14.82
C ALA A 220 11.79 -26.04 13.35
N GLY A 221 12.30 -27.23 12.98
CA GLY A 221 12.48 -27.60 11.59
C GLY A 221 11.12 -27.74 10.92
N VAL A 222 10.82 -26.89 9.93
CA VAL A 222 9.65 -27.04 9.07
C VAL A 222 9.97 -28.09 8.01
N TRP A 223 9.37 -29.28 8.13
CA TRP A 223 9.43 -30.31 7.10
C TRP A 223 8.14 -30.24 6.26
N ALA A 224 8.27 -29.65 5.07
CA ALA A 224 7.22 -29.68 4.06
C ALA A 224 7.15 -31.10 3.47
N THR A 225 6.13 -31.88 3.81
CA THR A 225 5.80 -33.11 3.09
C THR A 225 4.77 -32.76 2.01
N CYS A 226 5.20 -32.79 0.74
CA CYS A 226 4.27 -32.76 -0.39
C CYS A 226 3.66 -34.15 -0.58
N ALA A 227 2.34 -34.26 -0.49
CA ALA A 227 1.59 -35.50 -0.77
C ALA A 227 1.46 -35.82 -2.26
N GLN A 228 1.95 -34.96 -3.16
CA GLN A 228 2.05 -35.24 -4.58
C GLN A 228 3.51 -35.18 -5.02
N GLY A 229 4.11 -36.36 -5.17
CA GLY A 229 5.46 -36.51 -5.70
C GLY A 229 5.58 -35.92 -7.11
N HIS A 230 6.31 -34.81 -7.21
CA HIS A 230 6.99 -34.40 -8.43
C HIS A 230 8.41 -34.02 -8.06
N GLY A 231 9.36 -34.88 -8.45
CA GLY A 231 10.78 -34.68 -8.19
C GLY A 231 11.29 -33.39 -8.83
N LEU A 232 11.94 -32.54 -8.04
CA LEU A 232 12.70 -31.41 -8.55
C LEU A 232 14.06 -31.94 -9.03
N CYS A 233 14.24 -32.03 -10.34
CA CYS A 233 15.54 -32.17 -10.97
C CYS A 233 16.29 -30.84 -10.81
N VAL A 234 17.23 -30.78 -9.86
CA VAL A 234 18.19 -29.67 -9.76
C VAL A 234 19.22 -29.84 -10.86
N GLY A 235 19.02 -29.16 -11.99
CA GLY A 235 19.99 -29.07 -13.08
C GLY A 235 21.07 -28.06 -12.73
N ILE A 236 22.27 -28.54 -12.39
CA ILE A 236 23.47 -27.72 -12.27
C ILE A 236 24.02 -27.51 -13.69
N SER A 237 23.80 -26.33 -14.26
CA SER A 237 24.38 -25.96 -15.56
C SER A 237 25.85 -25.55 -15.37
N GLY A 238 26.76 -26.49 -15.61
CA GLY A 238 28.18 -26.20 -15.83
C GLY A 238 28.39 -25.69 -17.26
N THR A 239 29.05 -24.55 -17.41
CA THR A 239 29.52 -24.04 -18.71
C THR A 239 30.80 -24.77 -19.11
N PRO A 240 30.90 -25.37 -20.32
CA PRO A 240 32.16 -25.87 -20.83
C PRO A 240 33.05 -24.71 -21.30
N VAL A 241 34.27 -24.66 -20.77
CA VAL A 241 35.39 -23.90 -21.32
C VAL A 241 35.93 -24.68 -22.52
N CYS A 242 35.99 -24.05 -23.70
CA CYS A 242 36.73 -24.59 -24.84
C CYS A 242 38.08 -23.89 -24.93
N ALA A 243 39.12 -24.71 -25.11
CA ALA A 243 40.47 -24.31 -25.52
C ALA A 243 40.57 -24.26 -27.05
#